data_AF-A0A139ASS4-F1
#
_entry.id   AF-A0A139ASS4-F1
#
_cell.length_a   1.000
_cell.length_b   1.000
_cell.length_c   1.000
_cell.angle_alpha   90.00
_cell.angle_beta   90.00
_cell.angle_gamma   90.00
#
_symmetry.space_group_name_H-M   'P 1'
#
loop_
_entity.id
_entity.type
_entity.pdbx_description
1 polymer ?
#
loop_
_entity_poly.entity_id
_entity_poly.type
_entity_poly.pdbx_seq_one_letter_code
_entity_poly.pdbx_strand_id
1 'polypeptide(L)'
;MGTDVNQTIKFVVFPKVGGLRAILGMQSGQLLQVSCLGAQCFPSEYHFFAASANTRSAAFSTGRMISLELWPFQHANIATLFAVAWSTGIVGLFSASEPSPLHRWDVRAEIVKLLWSSERPAVFFVITRSGRVFGYDLLQSTSSASLEFRVQTTGDVVDAAISNESILALGSGNGSVSIHTVNEQLRMPLVDEQEEVAELLNLTPKLKKIGVDTNV
;
A
#
# COMPACT_ATOMS: atom_id res chain seq x y z
N MET A 1 -28.61 -16.00 -13.78
CA MET A 1 -28.06 -15.33 -14.97
C MET A 1 -27.28 -14.13 -14.46
N GLY A 2 -25.97 -14.14 -14.31
CA GLY A 2 -24.94 -14.78 -15.12
C GLY A 2 -24.00 -13.68 -15.60
N THR A 3 -23.45 -12.88 -14.68
CA THR A 3 -22.28 -12.07 -14.97
C THR A 3 -21.14 -12.71 -14.22
N ASP A 4 -20.52 -13.70 -14.85
CA ASP A 4 -19.12 -14.04 -14.62
C ASP A 4 -18.32 -12.77 -14.92
N VAL A 5 -18.26 -11.88 -13.93
CA VAL A 5 -17.28 -10.81 -13.92
C VAL A 5 -15.97 -11.56 -13.84
N ASN A 6 -15.24 -11.67 -14.96
CA ASN A 6 -13.93 -12.31 -15.04
C ASN A 6 -13.08 -11.87 -13.83
N GLN A 7 -13.02 -12.74 -12.81
CA GLN A 7 -12.27 -12.52 -11.59
C GLN A 7 -10.81 -12.82 -11.90
N THR A 8 -10.18 -11.96 -12.70
CA THR A 8 -8.76 -12.09 -13.04
C THR A 8 -7.92 -11.63 -11.87
N ILE A 9 -7.15 -12.55 -11.29
CA ILE A 9 -6.10 -12.23 -10.32
C ILE A 9 -5.01 -11.45 -11.06
N LYS A 10 -4.70 -10.26 -10.56
CA LYS A 10 -3.64 -9.39 -11.11
C LYS A 10 -2.35 -9.48 -10.30
N PHE A 11 -2.48 -9.58 -8.98
CA PHE A 11 -1.35 -9.67 -8.06
C PHE A 11 -1.53 -10.83 -7.10
N VAL A 12 -0.41 -11.47 -6.75
CA VAL A 12 -0.33 -12.49 -5.71
C VAL A 12 0.91 -12.19 -4.90
N VAL A 13 0.75 -12.04 -3.59
CA VAL A 13 1.89 -11.87 -2.68
C VAL A 13 1.82 -12.88 -1.54
N PHE A 14 2.98 -13.43 -1.18
CA PHE A 14 3.13 -14.43 -0.12
C PHE A 14 3.91 -13.81 1.03
N PRO A 15 3.27 -13.59 2.18
CA PRO A 15 3.97 -13.19 3.39
C PRO A 15 5.02 -14.24 3.78
N LYS A 16 6.25 -13.82 4.10
CA LYS A 16 7.32 -14.68 4.57
C LYS A 16 6.92 -15.39 5.86
N VAL A 17 6.23 -14.67 6.76
CA VAL A 17 5.69 -15.20 8.01
C VAL A 17 4.30 -15.76 7.75
N GLY A 18 4.08 -17.03 8.09
CA GLY A 18 2.78 -17.69 7.96
C GLY A 18 2.60 -18.56 6.72
N GLY A 19 3.51 -18.47 5.72
CA GLY A 19 3.90 -19.46 4.69
C GLY A 19 2.85 -20.11 3.77
N LEU A 20 1.58 -20.12 4.16
CA LEU A 20 0.48 -20.87 3.56
C LEU A 20 -0.72 -19.97 3.29
N ARG A 21 -0.54 -18.66 3.43
CA ARG A 21 -1.52 -17.62 3.12
C ARG A 21 -0.98 -16.77 1.98
N ALA A 22 -1.87 -16.36 1.09
CA ALA A 22 -1.57 -15.42 0.03
C ALA A 22 -2.57 -14.27 0.08
N ILE A 23 -2.11 -13.08 -0.25
CA ILE A 23 -2.98 -11.93 -0.49
C ILE A 23 -3.10 -11.79 -2.00
N LEU A 24 -4.34 -11.79 -2.48
CA LEU A 24 -4.67 -11.69 -3.90
C LEU A 24 -5.20 -10.29 -4.19
N GLY A 25 -4.63 -9.67 -5.20
CA GLY A 25 -5.12 -8.43 -5.78
C GLY A 25 -5.85 -8.69 -7.08
N MET A 26 -7.15 -8.45 -7.11
CA MET A 26 -7.98 -8.68 -8.30
C MET A 26 -7.90 -7.49 -9.25
N GLN A 27 -8.04 -7.73 -10.56
CA GLN A 27 -8.11 -6.65 -11.55
C GLN A 27 -9.30 -5.70 -11.30
N SER A 28 -10.38 -6.21 -10.71
CA SER A 28 -11.56 -5.43 -10.29
C SER A 28 -11.29 -4.44 -9.15
N GLY A 29 -10.13 -4.54 -8.49
CA GLY A 29 -9.78 -3.74 -7.32
C GLY A 29 -10.06 -4.44 -5.98
N GLN A 30 -10.65 -5.64 -5.98
CA GLN A 30 -10.87 -6.43 -4.76
C GLN A 30 -9.56 -7.00 -4.21
N LEU A 31 -9.53 -7.15 -2.88
CA LEU A 31 -8.42 -7.75 -2.13
C LEU A 31 -8.94 -8.95 -1.35
N LEU A 32 -8.32 -10.11 -1.54
CA LEU A 32 -8.72 -11.36 -0.89
C LEU A 32 -7.54 -11.95 -0.13
N GLN A 33 -7.81 -12.64 0.97
CA GLN A 33 -6.84 -13.52 1.62
C GLN A 33 -7.27 -14.97 1.42
N VAL A 34 -6.35 -15.79 0.91
CA VAL A 34 -6.59 -17.21 0.67
C VAL A 34 -5.56 -18.07 1.39
N SER A 35 -5.94 -19.29 1.76
CA SER A 35 -5.02 -20.31 2.24
C SER A 35 -4.73 -21.30 1.12
N CYS A 36 -3.45 -21.64 0.95
CA CYS A 36 -3.03 -22.69 0.02
C CYS A 36 -3.46 -24.09 0.48
N LEU A 37 -3.86 -24.24 1.75
CA LEU A 37 -4.34 -25.52 2.32
C LEU A 37 -5.86 -25.64 2.31
N GLY A 38 -6.58 -24.70 1.71
CA GLY A 38 -8.06 -24.67 1.74
C GLY A 38 -8.65 -24.33 3.11
N ALA A 39 -7.81 -23.97 4.10
CA ALA A 39 -8.28 -23.50 5.39
C ALA A 39 -8.96 -22.13 5.25
N GLN A 40 -10.02 -21.91 6.03
CA GLN A 40 -10.68 -20.61 6.10
C GLN A 40 -9.69 -19.54 6.59
N CYS A 41 -9.59 -18.44 5.86
CA CYS A 41 -8.78 -17.29 6.22
C CYS A 41 -9.65 -16.20 6.86
N PHE A 42 -9.09 -15.51 7.85
CA PHE A 42 -9.64 -14.28 8.38
C PHE A 42 -8.60 -13.15 8.24
N PRO A 43 -9.00 -11.98 7.72
CA PRO A 43 -10.22 -11.75 6.96
C PRO A 43 -10.16 -12.53 5.63
N SER A 44 -11.29 -12.89 5.03
CA SER A 44 -11.31 -13.52 3.70
C SER A 44 -11.28 -12.48 2.58
N GLU A 45 -11.79 -11.28 2.85
CA GLU A 45 -11.84 -10.13 1.95
C GLU A 45 -11.49 -8.87 2.74
N TYR A 46 -10.78 -7.95 2.09
CA TYR A 46 -10.49 -6.63 2.65
C TYR A 46 -11.41 -5.59 2.05
N HIS A 47 -11.93 -4.71 2.90
CA HIS A 47 -12.89 -3.67 2.54
C HIS A 47 -12.28 -2.30 2.75
N PHE A 48 -12.28 -1.48 1.70
CA PHE A 48 -11.69 -0.15 1.74
C PHE A 48 -12.52 0.87 2.52
N PHE A 49 -13.83 0.65 2.56
CA PHE A 49 -14.79 1.48 3.28
C PHE A 49 -15.43 0.61 4.34
N ALA A 50 -15.51 1.11 5.58
CA ALA A 50 -16.38 0.50 6.56
C ALA A 50 -17.79 0.49 5.96
N ALA A 51 -18.40 -0.68 5.83
CA ALA A 51 -19.80 -0.78 5.43
C ALA A 51 -20.62 -0.07 6.50
N SER A 52 -20.98 1.19 6.27
CA SER A 52 -21.95 1.86 7.10
C SER A 52 -23.25 1.08 6.99
N ALA A 53 -23.77 0.60 8.12
CA ALA A 53 -24.92 -0.29 8.19
C ALA A 53 -26.18 0.27 7.49
N ASN A 54 -26.21 1.59 7.22
CA ASN A 54 -27.39 2.29 6.70
C ASN A 54 -27.24 2.86 5.29
N THR A 55 -26.04 2.90 4.71
CA THR A 55 -25.88 3.25 3.29
C THR A 55 -25.75 1.97 2.51
N ARG A 56 -26.80 1.61 1.74
CA ARG A 56 -26.68 0.66 0.62
C ARG A 56 -25.43 1.07 -0.14
N SER A 57 -24.40 0.24 -0.04
CA SER A 57 -23.07 0.44 -0.57
C SER A 57 -23.19 0.96 -2.00
N ALA A 58 -23.12 2.28 -2.17
CA ALA A 58 -22.73 2.83 -3.46
C ALA A 58 -21.31 2.29 -3.60
N ALA A 59 -21.19 1.20 -4.35
CA ALA A 59 -19.93 0.51 -4.57
C ALA A 59 -19.00 1.52 -5.22
N PHE A 60 -18.30 2.30 -4.40
CA PHE A 60 -17.21 3.13 -4.85
C PHE A 60 -16.22 2.14 -5.42
N SER A 61 -16.19 2.06 -6.74
CA SER A 61 -15.18 1.27 -7.43
C SER A 61 -13.86 1.91 -7.04
N THR A 62 -13.09 1.23 -6.20
CA THR A 62 -11.72 1.62 -5.87
C THR A 62 -10.89 1.74 -7.15
N GLY A 63 -11.37 1.20 -8.27
CA GLY A 63 -10.76 1.24 -9.58
C GLY A 63 -9.99 -0.06 -9.80
N ARG A 64 -9.18 -0.10 -10.86
CA ARG A 64 -8.32 -1.26 -11.08
C ARG A 64 -7.15 -1.19 -10.10
N MET A 65 -6.79 -2.31 -9.50
CA MET A 65 -5.58 -2.36 -8.67
C MET A 65 -4.35 -2.13 -9.55
N ILE A 66 -3.42 -1.30 -9.08
CA ILE A 66 -2.19 -0.93 -9.80
C ILE A 66 -0.96 -1.54 -9.16
N SER A 67 -0.92 -1.62 -7.83
CA SER A 67 0.22 -2.16 -7.09
C SER A 67 -0.27 -2.85 -5.82
N LEU A 68 0.40 -3.94 -5.45
CA LEU A 68 0.23 -4.65 -4.19
C LEU A 68 1.63 -5.03 -3.71
N GLU A 69 2.08 -4.43 -2.61
CA GLU A 69 3.44 -4.61 -2.10
C GLU A 69 3.42 -5.00 -0.63
N LEU A 70 4.14 -6.06 -0.28
CA LEU A 70 4.37 -6.45 1.11
C LEU A 70 5.38 -5.53 1.76
N TRP A 71 5.15 -5.19 3.02
CA TRP A 71 6.16 -4.53 3.84
C TRP A 71 7.40 -5.44 3.97
N PRO A 72 8.61 -4.99 3.59
CA PRO A 72 9.77 -5.87 3.48
C PRO A 72 10.32 -6.35 4.83
N PHE A 73 10.03 -5.62 5.91
CA PHE A 73 10.55 -5.84 7.27
C PHE A 73 9.65 -6.74 8.11
N GLN A 74 9.26 -7.89 7.56
CA GLN A 74 8.36 -8.81 8.24
C GLN A 74 9.04 -9.46 9.45
N HIS A 75 8.38 -9.36 10.61
CA HIS A 75 8.81 -9.98 11.85
C HIS A 75 7.77 -11.00 12.33
N ALA A 76 8.21 -12.07 12.98
CA ALA A 76 7.31 -13.15 13.43
C ALA A 76 6.20 -12.68 14.40
N ASN A 77 6.49 -11.61 15.15
CA ASN A 77 5.59 -11.06 16.17
C ASN A 77 4.74 -9.88 15.67
N ILE A 78 4.93 -9.43 14.43
CA ILE A 78 4.18 -8.33 13.85
C ILE A 78 3.22 -8.91 12.81
N ALA A 79 1.97 -8.44 12.83
CA ALA A 79 1.03 -8.77 11.77
C ALA A 79 1.65 -8.43 10.41
N THR A 80 1.40 -9.28 9.41
CA THR A 80 1.87 -8.99 8.05
C THR A 80 1.24 -7.69 7.55
N LEU A 81 2.07 -6.75 7.12
CA LEU A 81 1.63 -5.50 6.54
C LEU A 81 1.80 -5.50 5.03
N PHE A 82 0.89 -4.82 4.34
CA PHE A 82 0.97 -4.63 2.90
C PHE A 82 0.27 -3.33 2.49
N ALA A 83 0.76 -2.73 1.42
CA ALA A 83 0.19 -1.53 0.84
C ALA A 83 -0.36 -1.82 -0.55
N VAL A 84 -1.46 -1.13 -0.88
CA VAL A 84 -2.18 -1.31 -2.13
C VAL A 84 -2.47 0.03 -2.74
N ALA A 85 -2.29 0.13 -4.04
CA ALA A 85 -2.62 1.31 -4.81
C ALA A 85 -3.63 0.98 -5.91
N TRP A 86 -4.59 1.88 -6.13
CA TRP A 86 -5.57 1.75 -7.19
C TRP A 86 -5.47 2.87 -8.22
N SER A 87 -6.07 2.64 -9.39
CA SER A 87 -6.07 3.58 -10.52
C SER A 87 -6.80 4.89 -10.23
N THR A 88 -7.59 4.96 -9.16
CA THR A 88 -8.30 6.17 -8.70
C THR A 88 -7.40 7.15 -7.95
N GLY A 89 -6.14 6.80 -7.69
CA GLY A 89 -5.24 7.62 -6.86
C GLY A 89 -5.34 7.33 -5.36
N ILE A 90 -6.11 6.31 -4.99
CA ILE A 90 -6.23 5.85 -3.60
C ILE A 90 -5.09 4.89 -3.27
N VAL A 91 -4.51 5.06 -2.09
CA VAL A 91 -3.57 4.13 -1.48
C VAL A 91 -4.10 3.71 -0.11
N GLY A 92 -3.96 2.42 0.22
CA GLY A 92 -4.29 1.91 1.55
C GLY A 92 -3.20 1.01 2.11
N LEU A 93 -2.94 1.17 3.41
CA LEU A 93 -2.09 0.28 4.19
C LEU A 93 -2.98 -0.68 4.97
N PHE A 94 -2.69 -1.96 4.90
CA PHE A 94 -3.46 -3.02 5.52
C PHE A 94 -2.59 -3.87 6.44
N SER A 95 -3.23 -4.40 7.48
CA SER A 95 -2.74 -5.55 8.23
C SER A 95 -3.48 -6.79 7.72
N ALA A 96 -2.76 -7.89 7.57
CA ALA A 96 -3.36 -9.17 7.21
C ALA A 96 -4.35 -9.70 8.26
N SER A 97 -4.37 -9.11 9.46
CA SER A 97 -5.31 -9.47 10.53
C SER A 97 -6.57 -8.60 10.57
N GLU A 98 -6.62 -7.51 9.78
CA GLU A 98 -7.70 -6.53 9.83
C GLU A 98 -8.40 -6.44 8.46
N PRO A 99 -9.74 -6.48 8.40
CA PRO A 99 -10.46 -6.39 7.12
C PRO A 99 -10.44 -4.96 6.54
N SER A 100 -10.21 -3.93 7.35
CA SER A 100 -10.20 -2.53 6.92
C SER A 100 -8.78 -1.97 6.84
N PRO A 101 -8.52 -0.97 5.97
CA PRO A 101 -7.21 -0.33 5.93
C PRO A 101 -6.90 0.32 7.28
N LEU A 102 -5.66 0.18 7.72
CA LEU A 102 -5.09 0.91 8.86
C LEU A 102 -5.01 2.40 8.54
N HIS A 103 -4.54 2.71 7.33
CA HIS A 103 -4.38 4.07 6.82
C HIS A 103 -4.79 4.15 5.36
N ARG A 104 -5.23 5.35 4.95
CA ARG A 104 -5.68 5.68 3.60
C ARG A 104 -5.12 7.02 3.18
N TRP A 105 -4.62 7.07 1.95
CA TRP A 105 -4.19 8.31 1.29
C TRP A 105 -4.94 8.50 -0.02
N ASP A 106 -5.25 9.76 -0.34
CA ASP A 106 -5.80 10.20 -1.63
C ASP A 106 -4.76 11.06 -2.33
N VAL A 107 -4.06 10.47 -3.30
CA VAL A 107 -2.97 11.11 -4.07
C VAL A 107 -3.53 12.02 -5.15
N ARG A 108 -4.82 11.87 -5.52
CA ARG A 108 -5.50 12.64 -6.59
C ARG A 108 -4.74 12.67 -7.91
N ALA A 109 -4.06 11.56 -8.22
CA ALA A 109 -3.30 11.39 -9.45
C ALA A 109 -3.33 9.92 -9.88
N GLU A 110 -3.11 9.67 -11.17
CA GLU A 110 -3.00 8.31 -11.67
C GLU A 110 -1.70 7.65 -11.20
N ILE A 111 -1.82 6.65 -10.33
CA ILE A 111 -0.69 5.90 -9.78
C ILE A 111 -0.22 4.88 -10.82
N VAL A 112 1.10 4.73 -10.90
CA VAL A 112 1.78 3.70 -11.71
C VAL A 112 2.37 2.62 -10.82
N LYS A 113 2.97 3.02 -9.69
CA LYS A 113 3.67 2.08 -8.81
C LYS A 113 3.65 2.55 -7.36
N LEU A 114 3.59 1.58 -6.46
CA LEU A 114 3.92 1.74 -5.05
C LEU A 114 5.22 0.97 -4.78
N LEU A 115 6.14 1.56 -4.01
CA LEU A 115 7.41 0.93 -3.66
C LEU A 115 7.73 1.18 -2.19
N TRP A 116 8.08 0.14 -1.44
CA TRP A 116 8.63 0.30 -0.10
C TRP A 116 10.11 0.71 -0.17
N SER A 117 10.55 1.52 0.79
CA SER A 117 11.99 1.67 1.03
C SER A 117 12.53 0.34 1.57
N SER A 118 13.69 -0.08 1.05
CA SER A 118 14.44 -1.24 1.53
C SER A 118 15.25 -0.93 2.79
N GLU A 119 15.52 0.35 3.05
CA GLU A 119 16.38 0.81 4.15
C GLU A 119 15.57 1.40 5.31
N ARG A 120 14.39 1.96 5.01
CA ARG A 120 13.50 2.63 5.96
C ARG A 120 12.18 1.89 6.12
N PRO A 121 11.95 1.15 7.21
CA PRO A 121 10.69 0.48 7.47
C PRO A 121 9.45 1.38 7.45
N ALA A 122 9.56 2.64 7.85
CA ALA A 122 8.42 3.55 7.88
C ALA A 122 8.11 4.20 6.53
N VAL A 123 8.97 4.01 5.51
CA VAL A 123 8.91 4.81 4.29
C VAL A 123 8.45 4.01 3.08
N PHE A 124 7.49 4.56 2.35
CA PHE A 124 7.11 4.10 1.02
C PHE A 124 6.91 5.26 0.05
N PHE A 125 7.00 4.95 -1.24
CA PHE A 125 6.88 5.89 -2.34
C PHE A 125 5.68 5.53 -3.20
N VAL A 126 4.96 6.56 -3.64
CA VAL A 126 3.91 6.46 -4.65
C VAL A 126 4.34 7.25 -5.87
N ILE A 127 4.41 6.56 -7.01
CA ILE A 127 4.85 7.12 -8.28
C ILE A 127 3.64 7.26 -9.19
N THR A 128 3.46 8.45 -9.75
CA THR A 128 2.36 8.75 -10.67
C THR A 128 2.80 8.69 -12.13
N ARG A 129 1.82 8.55 -13.04
CA ARG A 129 2.05 8.59 -14.49
C ARG A 129 2.72 9.88 -14.95
N SER A 130 2.43 11.00 -14.28
CA SER A 130 3.02 12.31 -14.59
C SER A 130 4.46 12.52 -14.09
N GLY A 131 5.07 11.49 -13.47
CA GLY A 131 6.42 11.58 -12.91
C GLY A 131 6.50 12.30 -11.56
N ARG A 132 5.38 12.47 -10.85
CA ARG A 132 5.40 12.91 -9.44
C ARG A 132 5.69 11.71 -8.55
N VAL A 133 6.52 11.94 -7.53
CA VAL A 133 6.90 10.96 -6.52
C VAL A 133 6.50 11.53 -5.17
N PHE A 134 5.67 10.79 -4.45
CA PHE A 134 5.24 11.09 -3.09
C PHE A 134 5.91 10.12 -2.13
N GLY A 135 6.75 10.62 -1.24
CA GLY A 135 7.34 9.86 -0.15
C GLY A 135 6.52 10.04 1.13
N TYR A 136 6.06 8.93 1.71
CA TYR A 136 5.35 8.91 2.98
C TYR A 136 6.28 8.32 4.04
N ASP A 137 6.44 8.99 5.17
CA ASP A 137 7.11 8.46 6.36
C ASP A 137 6.04 8.29 7.46
N LEU A 138 5.70 7.03 7.76
CA LEU A 138 4.64 6.67 8.70
C LEU A 138 4.88 7.20 10.12
N LEU A 139 6.14 7.46 10.50
CA LEU A 139 6.49 7.98 11.82
C LEU A 139 6.40 9.51 11.89
N GLN A 140 6.50 10.21 10.74
CA GLN A 140 6.37 11.66 10.69
C GLN A 140 4.92 12.10 10.46
N SER A 141 4.23 11.48 9.50
CA SER A 141 2.85 11.81 9.15
C SER A 141 2.15 10.61 8.55
N THR A 142 0.98 10.28 9.10
CA THR A 142 0.11 9.24 8.56
C THR A 142 -0.94 9.77 7.58
N SER A 143 -1.00 11.09 7.37
CA SER A 143 -2.07 11.74 6.58
C SER A 143 -1.57 12.43 5.31
N SER A 144 -0.31 12.84 5.27
CA SER A 144 0.27 13.61 4.18
C SER A 144 1.63 13.04 3.76
N ALA A 145 2.01 13.25 2.50
CA ALA A 145 3.36 12.94 2.05
C ALA A 145 4.37 13.82 2.79
N SER A 146 5.44 13.22 3.31
CA SER A 146 6.57 13.93 3.93
C SER A 146 7.47 14.55 2.86
N LEU A 147 7.49 13.97 1.67
CA LEU A 147 8.23 14.46 0.52
C LEU A 147 7.37 14.42 -0.74
N GLU A 148 7.44 15.48 -1.53
CA GLU A 148 6.93 15.47 -2.89
C GLU A 148 7.97 16.07 -3.83
N PHE A 149 8.27 15.37 -4.93
CA PHE A 149 9.05 15.94 -6.01
C PHE A 149 8.57 15.46 -7.36
N ARG A 150 8.91 16.21 -8.41
CA ARG A 150 8.61 15.86 -9.79
C ARG A 150 9.89 15.55 -10.53
N VAL A 151 9.94 14.37 -11.13
CA VAL A 151 11.00 14.01 -12.07
C VAL A 151 10.64 14.59 -13.43
N GLN A 152 11.61 15.25 -14.07
CA GLN A 152 11.47 15.62 -15.48
C GLN A 152 11.63 14.35 -16.33
N THR A 153 10.52 13.85 -16.84
CA THR A 153 10.49 12.74 -17.80
C THR A 153 10.11 13.28 -19.17
N THR A 154 10.64 12.65 -20.22
CA THR A 154 10.33 13.01 -21.62
C THR A 154 9.01 12.37 -22.12
N GLY A 155 8.21 11.82 -21.21
CA GLY A 155 6.92 11.18 -21.46
C GLY A 155 6.27 10.66 -20.17
N ASP A 156 5.14 9.98 -20.32
CA ASP A 156 4.44 9.34 -19.19
C ASP A 156 5.27 8.21 -18.58
N VAL A 157 5.34 8.18 -17.25
CA VAL A 157 5.94 7.07 -16.51
C VAL A 157 5.05 5.84 -16.66
N VAL A 158 5.68 4.70 -16.97
CA VAL A 158 5.00 3.41 -17.16
C VAL A 158 5.41 2.36 -16.13
N ASP A 159 6.59 2.52 -15.52
CA ASP A 159 7.04 1.66 -14.42
C ASP A 159 8.08 2.37 -13.55
N ALA A 160 8.31 1.84 -12.34
CA ALA A 160 9.30 2.33 -11.41
C ALA A 160 9.90 1.20 -10.57
N ALA A 161 11.16 1.35 -10.20
CA ALA A 161 11.87 0.46 -9.27
C ALA A 161 12.75 1.25 -8.33
N ILE A 162 12.94 0.74 -7.11
CA ILE A 162 13.86 1.30 -6.12
C ILE A 162 14.87 0.24 -5.70
N SER A 163 16.15 0.60 -5.65
CA SER A 163 17.22 -0.28 -5.18
C SER A 163 17.50 -0.11 -3.68
N ASN A 164 18.29 -1.03 -3.13
CA ASN A 164 18.74 -0.95 -1.73
C ASN A 164 19.53 0.32 -1.40
N GLU A 165 20.22 0.89 -2.40
CA GLU A 165 20.96 2.14 -2.22
C GLU A 165 20.06 3.38 -2.34
N SER A 166 18.73 3.19 -2.27
CA SER A 166 17.70 4.21 -2.47
C SER A 166 17.88 4.94 -3.81
N ILE A 167 18.21 4.17 -4.84
CA ILE A 167 18.23 4.66 -6.22
C ILE A 167 16.86 4.36 -6.83
N LEU A 168 16.14 5.41 -7.20
CA LEU A 168 14.85 5.33 -7.88
C LEU A 168 15.07 5.40 -9.40
N ALA A 169 14.64 4.36 -10.11
CA ALA A 169 14.61 4.32 -11.56
C ALA A 169 13.18 4.45 -12.06
N LEU A 170 12.94 5.36 -13.00
CA LEU A 170 11.64 5.57 -13.64
C LEU A 170 11.73 5.26 -15.13
N GLY A 171 10.90 4.31 -15.59
CA GLY A 171 10.76 3.99 -17.00
C GLY A 171 9.63 4.80 -17.62
N SER A 172 9.90 5.46 -18.75
CA SER A 172 8.91 6.25 -19.51
C SER A 172 8.40 5.49 -20.73
N GLY A 173 7.18 5.78 -21.18
CA GLY A 173 6.54 5.11 -22.32
C GLY A 173 7.25 5.31 -23.67
N ASN A 174 8.18 6.28 -23.75
CA ASN A 174 9.04 6.49 -24.91
C ASN A 174 10.34 5.67 -24.87
N GLY A 175 10.49 4.77 -23.90
CA GLY A 175 11.67 3.92 -23.72
C GLY A 175 12.83 4.56 -22.96
N SER A 176 12.72 5.83 -22.53
CA SER A 176 13.75 6.45 -21.69
C SER A 176 13.65 5.98 -20.23
N VAL A 177 14.80 5.96 -19.55
CA VAL A 177 14.91 5.66 -18.12
C VAL A 177 15.62 6.81 -17.43
N SER A 178 15.01 7.32 -16.37
CA SER A 178 15.60 8.35 -15.50
C SER A 178 16.00 7.72 -14.17
N ILE A 179 17.19 8.03 -13.68
CA ILE A 179 17.76 7.48 -12.44
C ILE A 179 17.98 8.63 -11.45
N HIS A 180 17.50 8.46 -10.21
CA HIS A 180 17.54 9.46 -9.17
C HIS A 180 18.01 8.87 -7.85
N THR A 181 18.81 9.62 -7.10
CA THR A 181 19.11 9.29 -5.71
C THR A 181 18.01 9.88 -4.84
N VAL A 182 17.41 9.05 -3.98
CA VAL A 182 16.43 9.50 -2.99
C VAL A 182 17.14 10.31 -1.90
N ASN A 183 16.45 11.29 -1.34
CA ASN A 183 16.95 12.13 -0.25
C ASN A 183 17.48 11.28 0.93
N GLU A 184 18.64 11.65 1.47
CA GLU A 184 19.29 10.96 2.59
C GLU A 184 18.38 10.76 3.81
N GLN A 185 17.50 11.72 4.09
CA GLN A 185 16.55 11.64 5.21
C GLN A 185 15.56 10.47 5.08
N LEU A 186 15.25 10.07 3.85
CA LEU A 186 14.37 8.93 3.54
C LEU A 186 15.15 7.65 3.25
N ARG A 187 16.48 7.68 3.39
CA ARG A 187 17.37 6.53 3.23
C ARG A 187 17.93 6.04 4.56
N MET A 188 18.24 6.95 5.48
CA MET A 188 18.92 6.58 6.73
C MET A 188 17.94 6.02 7.78
N PRO A 189 18.05 4.72 8.16
CA PRO A 189 17.21 4.12 9.20
C PRO A 189 17.29 4.92 10.49
N LEU A 190 16.14 5.11 11.12
CA LEU A 190 16.10 5.63 12.49
C LEU A 190 16.44 4.49 13.46
N VAL A 191 17.00 4.86 14.61
CA VAL A 191 17.18 3.91 15.71
C VAL A 191 15.79 3.41 16.11
N ASP A 192 15.66 2.10 16.28
CA ASP A 192 14.41 1.42 16.69
C ASP A 192 13.19 1.64 15.78
N GLU A 193 13.41 2.10 14.54
CA GLU A 193 12.34 2.43 13.59
C GLU A 193 11.33 1.28 13.36
N GLN A 194 11.82 0.04 13.31
CA GLN A 194 10.96 -1.12 13.13
C GLN A 194 10.01 -1.33 14.30
N GLU A 195 10.50 -1.12 15.53
CA GLU A 195 9.71 -1.25 16.75
C GLU A 195 8.68 -0.12 16.82
N GLU A 196 9.09 1.12 16.52
CA GLU A 196 8.16 2.25 16.48
C GLU A 196 7.04 2.07 15.44
N VAL A 197 7.36 1.58 14.24
CA VAL A 197 6.35 1.27 13.22
C VAL A 197 5.43 0.14 13.70
N ALA A 198 5.98 -0.89 14.34
CA ALA A 198 5.18 -1.97 14.91
C ALA A 198 4.23 -1.45 16.00
N GLU A 199 4.71 -0.59 16.88
CA GLU A 199 3.92 0.04 17.94
C GLU A 199 2.82 0.92 17.37
N LEU A 200 3.15 1.83 16.44
CA LEU A 200 2.19 2.71 15.77
C LEU A 200 1.00 1.92 15.21
N LEU A 201 1.29 0.77 14.60
CA LEU A 201 0.30 -0.06 13.92
C LEU A 201 -0.41 -1.06 14.87
N ASN A 202 0.21 -1.39 16.01
CA ASN A 202 -0.40 -2.19 17.08
C ASN A 202 -1.24 -1.35 18.06
N LEU A 203 -1.03 -0.03 18.15
CA LEU A 203 -1.77 0.89 19.02
C LEU A 203 -3.13 1.30 18.43
N THR A 204 -3.30 1.23 17.11
CA THR A 204 -4.56 1.60 16.43
C THR A 204 -5.79 0.81 16.89
N PRO A 205 -5.75 -0.51 17.17
CA PRO A 205 -6.91 -1.23 17.69
C PRO A 205 -7.24 -0.87 19.15
N LYS A 206 -6.26 -0.44 19.96
CA LYS A 206 -6.50 -0.04 21.37
C LYS A 206 -7.21 1.31 21.47
N LEU A 207 -6.90 2.26 20.58
CA LEU A 207 -7.54 3.58 20.59
C LEU A 207 -9.00 3.53 20.07
N LYS A 208 -9.36 2.63 19.15
CA LYS A 208 -10.77 2.44 18.74
C LYS A 208 -11.68 1.89 19.84
N LYS A 209 -11.14 1.29 20.90
CA LYS A 209 -11.92 0.81 22.07
C LYS A 209 -12.17 1.89 23.12
N ILE A 210 -11.43 3.00 23.08
CA ILE A 210 -11.67 4.15 23.94
C ILE A 210 -12.43 5.13 23.07
N GLY A 211 -13.76 5.13 23.15
CA GLY A 211 -14.67 5.94 22.34
C GLY A 211 -14.46 7.45 22.49
N VAL A 212 -13.39 7.97 21.90
CA VAL A 212 -13.19 9.40 21.70
C VAL A 212 -13.74 9.69 20.31
N ASP A 213 -15.02 10.00 20.26
CA ASP A 213 -15.63 10.65 19.11
C ASP A 213 -14.92 12.00 18.91
N THR A 214 -13.90 12.05 18.06
CA THR A 214 -13.37 13.32 17.56
C THR A 214 -14.35 13.89 16.55
N ASN A 215 -15.42 14.52 17.05
CA ASN A 215 -16.16 15.52 16.31
C ASN A 215 -15.33 16.81 16.31
N VAL A 216 -14.61 17.05 15.21
CA VAL A 216 -14.22 18.39 14.74
C VAL A 216 -14.50 18.44 13.25
#